data_AF-A0A8D1D4F2-F1
#
_entry.id   AF-A0A8D1D4F2-F1
#
_cell.length_a   1.000
_cell.length_b   1.000
_cell.length_c   1.000
_cell.angle_alpha   90.00
_cell.angle_beta   90.00
_cell.angle_gamma   90.00
#
_symmetry.space_group_name_H-M   'P 1'
#
loop_
_entity.id
_entity.type
_entity.pdbx_description
1 polymer ?
#
loop_
_entity_poly.entity_id
_entity_poly.type
_entity_poly.pdbx_seq_one_letter_code
_entity_poly.pdbx_strand_id
1 'polypeptide(L)'
;MNSLGVNPRVNHLYSDLSDALVIFQLYEKIKVPVDWNRVNKPPYPKLGGNMKKLENCNYAVELGKNQAKFSLVGIGGQDLNEGNRTLTLALVWQLMRRYTLNILEEIGGGQKVNDDIIVNWVNETLKEAGKSTSISSFKDPKISTSLPVLDLIDAIQPGSINYDLLKTENLNDEEKLNNAKYAISMARKIGARVYALPEDLVEVNPKMVMTVFACLMGRGMKRV
;
A
#
# COMPACT_ATOMS: atom_id res chain seq x y z
N MET A 1 -2.88 8.84 4.21
CA MET A 1 -2.87 10.29 3.91
C MET A 1 -2.80 11.10 5.20
N ASN A 2 -3.86 11.12 6.03
CA ASN A 2 -3.86 11.87 7.30
C ASN A 2 -2.70 11.47 8.24
N SER A 3 -2.36 10.19 8.32
CA SER A 3 -1.19 9.70 9.08
C SER A 3 0.18 10.16 8.54
N LEU A 4 0.24 10.66 7.30
CA LEU A 4 1.45 11.21 6.69
C LEU A 4 1.56 12.74 6.88
N GLY A 5 0.61 13.35 7.61
CA GLY A 5 0.65 14.78 7.95
C GLY A 5 0.33 15.71 6.77
N VAL A 6 -0.58 15.30 5.88
CA VAL A 6 -1.06 16.17 4.79
C VAL A 6 -1.95 17.31 5.32
N ASN A 7 -1.92 18.45 4.65
CA ASN A 7 -2.72 19.64 4.96
C ASN A 7 -3.42 20.17 3.69
N PRO A 8 -4.76 20.29 3.63
CA PRO A 8 -5.73 20.08 4.70
C PRO A 8 -5.93 18.60 5.07
N ARG A 9 -6.59 18.38 6.21
CA ARG A 9 -7.04 17.05 6.63
C ARG A 9 -8.04 16.52 5.59
N VAL A 10 -7.82 15.28 5.14
CA VAL A 10 -8.69 14.61 4.18
C VAL A 10 -9.84 13.95 4.95
N ASN A 11 -11.06 14.40 4.69
CA ASN A 11 -12.29 13.84 5.25
C ASN A 11 -13.00 12.96 4.21
N HIS A 12 -13.06 13.42 2.96
CA HIS A 12 -13.72 12.73 1.86
C HIS A 12 -12.80 12.67 0.64
N LEU A 13 -12.29 11.47 0.34
CA LEU A 13 -11.25 11.26 -0.68
C LEU A 13 -11.59 11.87 -2.05
N TYR A 14 -12.82 11.72 -2.51
CA TYR A 14 -13.19 12.11 -3.88
C TYR A 14 -13.48 13.61 -4.04
N SER A 15 -13.77 14.33 -2.96
CA SER A 15 -13.92 15.79 -2.99
C SER A 15 -12.62 16.51 -2.64
N ASP A 16 -11.89 15.99 -1.66
CA ASP A 16 -10.75 16.69 -1.04
C ASP A 16 -9.47 16.56 -1.87
N LEU A 17 -9.46 15.68 -2.89
CA LEU A 17 -8.37 15.55 -3.86
C LEU A 17 -8.67 16.29 -5.19
N SER A 18 -9.84 16.91 -5.33
CA SER A 18 -10.32 17.53 -6.58
C SER A 18 -9.47 18.70 -7.09
N ASP A 19 -8.59 19.26 -6.26
CA ASP A 19 -7.64 20.32 -6.63
C ASP A 19 -6.17 19.86 -6.64
N ALA A 20 -5.94 18.56 -6.41
CA ALA A 20 -4.66 17.86 -6.38
C ALA A 20 -3.62 18.38 -5.36
N LEU A 21 -3.92 19.34 -4.48
CA LEU A 21 -2.93 19.89 -3.54
C LEU A 21 -2.39 18.85 -2.56
N VAL A 22 -3.27 17.97 -2.09
CA VAL A 22 -2.87 16.85 -1.24
C VAL A 22 -2.01 15.85 -2.03
N ILE A 23 -2.31 15.64 -3.31
CA ILE A 23 -1.54 14.75 -4.18
C ILE A 23 -0.11 15.28 -4.36
N PHE A 24 0.08 16.58 -4.53
CA PHE A 24 1.41 17.20 -4.59
C PHE A 24 2.23 16.97 -3.31
N GLN A 25 1.62 17.13 -2.14
CA GLN A 25 2.31 16.80 -0.88
C GLN A 25 2.70 15.33 -0.80
N LEU A 26 1.83 14.43 -1.29
CA LEU A 26 2.17 13.00 -1.34
C LEU A 26 3.32 12.70 -2.30
N TYR A 27 3.44 13.42 -3.42
CA TYR A 27 4.59 13.29 -4.33
C TYR A 27 5.91 13.58 -3.60
N GLU A 28 5.97 14.64 -2.80
CA GLU A 28 7.17 14.95 -2.00
C GLU A 28 7.48 13.83 -0.99
N LYS A 29 6.46 13.25 -0.34
CA LYS A 29 6.63 12.10 0.58
C LYS A 29 7.19 10.85 -0.10
N ILE A 30 7.02 10.73 -1.41
CA ILE A 30 7.59 9.62 -2.20
C ILE A 30 8.81 10.03 -3.03
N LYS A 31 9.46 11.14 -2.65
CA LYS A 31 10.68 11.68 -3.27
C LYS A 31 10.52 12.02 -4.76
N VAL A 32 9.32 12.47 -5.15
CA VAL A 32 9.04 13.02 -6.48
C VAL A 32 8.96 14.55 -6.37
N PRO A 33 9.89 15.30 -6.99
CA PRO A 33 9.88 16.76 -6.90
C PRO A 33 8.62 17.38 -7.52
N VAL A 34 8.09 18.42 -6.87
CA VAL A 34 6.96 19.22 -7.36
C VAL A 34 7.44 20.65 -7.60
N ASP A 35 7.18 21.18 -8.79
CA ASP A 35 7.38 22.61 -9.07
C ASP A 35 6.17 23.41 -8.57
N TRP A 36 6.30 23.93 -7.36
CA TRP A 36 5.23 24.71 -6.70
C TRP A 36 4.92 26.04 -7.39
N ASN A 37 5.75 26.51 -8.33
CA ASN A 37 5.43 27.70 -9.14
C ASN A 37 4.37 27.41 -10.20
N ARG A 38 4.24 26.14 -10.64
CA ARG A 38 3.17 25.68 -11.56
C ARG A 38 1.87 25.34 -10.82
N VAL A 39 1.88 25.29 -9.49
CA VAL A 39 0.72 24.89 -8.68
C VAL A 39 -0.15 26.09 -8.32
N ASN A 40 -1.41 26.08 -8.75
CA ASN A 40 -2.40 27.06 -8.35
C ASN A 40 -2.86 26.80 -6.91
N LYS A 41 -2.94 27.85 -6.08
CA LYS A 41 -3.30 27.75 -4.65
C LYS A 41 -4.65 28.44 -4.36
N PRO A 42 -5.41 27.96 -3.36
CA PRO A 42 -6.60 28.63 -2.88
C PRO A 42 -6.27 29.97 -2.19
N PRO A 43 -7.25 30.88 -2.06
CA PRO A 43 -8.65 30.74 -2.49
C PRO A 43 -8.80 30.83 -4.01
N TYR A 44 -9.53 29.88 -4.61
CA TYR A 44 -9.81 29.90 -6.04
C TYR A 44 -10.92 30.90 -6.36
N PRO A 45 -10.79 31.70 -7.43
CA PRO A 45 -11.85 32.61 -7.86
C PRO A 45 -13.12 31.83 -8.26
N LYS A 46 -14.29 32.44 -8.03
CA LYS A 46 -15.58 31.82 -8.41
C LYS A 46 -15.68 31.55 -9.91
N LEU A 47 -15.17 32.49 -10.73
CA LEU A 47 -15.01 32.33 -12.17
C LEU A 47 -13.62 31.76 -12.47
N GLY A 48 -13.52 30.64 -13.19
CA GLY A 48 -12.24 30.05 -13.56
C GLY A 48 -11.55 29.21 -12.46
N GLY A 49 -12.09 29.17 -11.24
CA GLY A 49 -11.55 28.31 -10.17
C GLY A 49 -11.48 26.83 -10.56
N ASN A 50 -12.47 26.32 -11.31
CA ASN A 50 -12.42 24.95 -11.79
C ASN A 50 -11.29 24.71 -12.81
N MET A 51 -11.00 25.69 -13.66
CA MET A 51 -9.88 25.61 -14.60
C MET A 51 -8.54 25.54 -13.84
N LYS A 52 -8.40 26.30 -12.75
CA LYS A 52 -7.21 26.25 -11.88
C LYS A 52 -7.01 24.90 -11.20
N LYS A 53 -8.09 24.28 -10.74
CA LYS A 53 -8.05 22.91 -10.21
C LYS A 53 -7.70 21.89 -11.29
N LEU A 54 -8.26 22.03 -12.49
CA LEU A 54 -7.97 21.14 -13.62
C LEU A 54 -6.51 21.25 -14.08
N GLU A 55 -5.94 22.46 -14.12
CA GLU A 55 -4.50 22.69 -14.35
C GLU A 55 -3.66 21.91 -13.34
N ASN A 56 -3.99 22.01 -12.04
CA ASN A 56 -3.32 21.25 -10.99
C ASN A 56 -3.45 19.74 -11.20
N CYS A 57 -4.66 19.22 -11.47
CA CYS A 57 -4.90 17.80 -11.67
C CYS A 57 -4.14 17.26 -12.91
N ASN A 58 -4.10 18.03 -13.99
CA ASN A 58 -3.30 17.67 -15.17
C ASN A 58 -1.81 17.59 -14.84
N TYR A 59 -1.29 18.56 -14.08
CA TYR A 59 0.11 18.54 -13.66
C TYR A 59 0.41 17.38 -12.70
N ALA A 60 -0.50 17.04 -11.79
CA ALA A 60 -0.36 15.85 -10.94
C ALA A 60 -0.28 14.56 -11.77
N VAL A 61 -1.13 14.41 -12.80
CA VAL A 61 -1.07 13.25 -13.71
C VAL A 61 0.23 13.25 -14.53
N GLU A 62 0.71 14.41 -14.99
CA GLU A 62 2.00 14.57 -15.66
C GLU A 62 3.14 14.07 -14.78
N LEU A 63 3.20 14.51 -13.51
CA LEU A 63 4.16 14.05 -12.50
C LEU A 63 4.13 12.53 -12.30
N GLY A 64 2.91 11.97 -12.21
CA GLY A 64 2.70 10.54 -12.12
C GLY A 64 3.30 9.78 -13.31
N LYS A 65 2.98 10.19 -14.54
CA LYS A 65 3.43 9.50 -15.76
C LYS A 65 4.94 9.66 -15.98
N ASN A 66 5.43 10.89 -15.97
CA ASN A 66 6.73 11.21 -16.54
C ASN A 66 7.87 11.07 -15.52
N GLN A 67 7.67 11.55 -14.30
CA GLN A 67 8.69 11.57 -13.24
C GLN A 67 8.56 10.33 -12.36
N ALA A 68 7.35 10.04 -11.87
CA ALA A 68 7.13 8.91 -10.98
C ALA A 68 7.03 7.57 -11.72
N LYS A 69 6.87 7.55 -13.05
CA LYS A 69 6.74 6.33 -13.89
C LYS A 69 5.56 5.44 -13.48
N PHE A 70 4.44 6.06 -13.13
CA PHE A 70 3.18 5.39 -12.86
C PHE A 70 2.47 5.00 -14.15
N SER A 71 1.77 3.86 -14.12
CA SER A 71 0.90 3.44 -15.21
C SER A 71 -0.45 4.14 -15.06
N LEU A 72 -0.60 5.29 -15.71
CA LEU A 72 -1.81 6.13 -15.68
C LEU A 72 -2.47 6.19 -17.07
N VAL A 73 -2.46 5.06 -17.79
CA VAL A 73 -3.11 4.94 -19.11
C VAL A 73 -4.60 5.20 -18.95
N GLY A 74 -5.14 6.11 -19.76
CA GLY A 74 -6.55 6.50 -19.70
C GLY A 74 -6.94 7.38 -18.49
N ILE A 75 -5.98 7.88 -17.71
CA ILE A 75 -6.23 8.83 -16.61
C ILE A 75 -5.79 10.23 -17.05
N GLY A 76 -6.69 11.21 -16.91
CA GLY A 76 -6.46 12.63 -17.11
C GLY A 76 -6.77 13.46 -15.86
N GLY A 77 -6.50 14.77 -15.91
CA GLY A 77 -6.79 15.67 -14.80
C GLY A 77 -8.28 15.83 -14.53
N GLN A 78 -9.12 15.68 -15.57
CA GLN A 78 -10.58 15.74 -15.42
C GLN A 78 -11.10 14.66 -14.47
N ASP A 79 -10.60 13.43 -14.59
CA ASP A 79 -11.00 12.32 -13.73
C ASP A 79 -10.75 12.59 -12.25
N LEU A 80 -9.63 13.25 -11.92
CA LEU A 80 -9.31 13.65 -10.55
C LEU A 80 -10.18 14.83 -10.09
N ASN A 81 -10.37 15.83 -10.95
CA ASN A 81 -11.13 17.03 -10.64
C ASN A 81 -12.62 16.73 -10.40
N GLU A 82 -13.19 15.80 -11.16
CA GLU A 82 -14.57 15.34 -11.01
C GLU A 82 -14.73 14.28 -9.90
N GLY A 83 -13.64 13.80 -9.31
CA GLY A 83 -13.68 12.80 -8.25
C GLY A 83 -14.08 11.40 -8.74
N ASN A 84 -13.66 11.02 -9.95
CA ASN A 84 -13.86 9.68 -10.48
C ASN A 84 -13.25 8.66 -9.52
N ARG A 85 -14.11 7.83 -8.90
CA ARG A 85 -13.74 6.94 -7.80
C ARG A 85 -12.64 5.96 -8.21
N THR A 86 -12.82 5.31 -9.35
CA THR A 86 -11.92 4.26 -9.83
C THR A 86 -10.55 4.82 -10.17
N LEU A 87 -10.50 5.94 -10.91
CA LEU A 87 -9.25 6.50 -11.40
C LEU A 87 -8.48 7.27 -10.31
N THR A 88 -9.20 7.91 -9.38
CA THR A 88 -8.60 8.50 -8.17
C THR A 88 -7.93 7.42 -7.32
N LEU A 89 -8.63 6.30 -7.06
CA LEU A 89 -8.05 5.18 -6.32
C LEU A 89 -6.88 4.53 -7.05
N ALA A 90 -6.91 4.45 -8.39
CA ALA A 90 -5.80 3.92 -9.17
C ALA A 90 -4.50 4.74 -8.98
N LEU A 91 -4.60 6.08 -8.94
CA LEU A 91 -3.46 6.95 -8.65
C LEU A 91 -3.01 6.84 -7.18
N VAL A 92 -3.94 6.91 -6.24
CA VAL A 92 -3.65 6.83 -4.79
C VAL A 92 -2.98 5.50 -4.43
N TRP A 93 -3.41 4.40 -5.05
CA TRP A 93 -2.77 3.10 -4.92
C TRP A 93 -1.30 3.13 -5.36
N GLN A 94 -0.99 3.74 -6.50
CA GLN A 94 0.39 3.79 -7.00
C GLN A 94 1.29 4.69 -6.14
N LEU A 95 0.74 5.80 -5.61
CA LEU A 95 1.41 6.63 -4.60
C LEU A 95 1.73 5.80 -3.35
N MET A 96 0.76 5.06 -2.83
CA MET A 96 0.93 4.19 -1.67
C MET A 96 1.97 3.09 -1.92
N ARG A 97 1.92 2.42 -3.07
CA ARG A 97 2.89 1.39 -3.45
C ARG A 97 4.31 1.96 -3.50
N ARG A 98 4.51 3.12 -4.15
CA ARG A 98 5.84 3.77 -4.20
C ARG A 98 6.33 4.15 -2.81
N TYR A 99 5.47 4.70 -1.96
CA TYR A 99 5.82 5.03 -0.58
C TYR A 99 6.34 3.81 0.19
N THR A 100 5.64 2.69 0.10
CA THR A 100 6.04 1.43 0.75
C THR A 100 7.37 0.91 0.22
N LEU A 101 7.59 0.96 -1.10
CA LEU A 101 8.86 0.52 -1.69
C LEU A 101 10.04 1.43 -1.29
N ASN A 102 9.85 2.75 -1.22
CA ASN A 102 10.88 3.67 -0.75
C ASN A 102 11.30 3.36 0.69
N ILE A 103 10.35 3.01 1.58
CA ILE A 103 10.66 2.59 2.94
C ILE A 103 11.49 1.30 2.95
N LEU A 104 11.13 0.33 2.11
CA LEU A 104 11.88 -0.93 2.03
C LEU A 104 13.28 -0.73 1.46
N GLU A 105 13.45 0.12 0.45
CA GLU A 105 14.76 0.48 -0.10
C GLU A 105 15.65 1.15 0.96
N GLU A 106 15.09 2.05 1.79
CA GLU A 106 15.82 2.65 2.91
C GLU A 106 16.27 1.61 3.95
N ILE A 107 15.43 0.61 4.24
CA ILE A 107 15.76 -0.46 5.19
C ILE A 107 16.77 -1.45 4.59
N GLY A 108 16.68 -1.72 3.29
CA GLY A 108 17.56 -2.62 2.53
C GLY A 108 18.86 -2.00 2.04
N GLY A 109 19.33 -0.90 2.66
CA GLY A 109 20.62 -0.28 2.33
C GLY A 109 20.69 0.38 0.95
N GLY A 110 19.55 0.81 0.40
CA GLY A 110 19.46 1.51 -0.89
C GLY A 110 19.31 0.60 -2.11
N GLN A 111 19.06 -0.70 -1.92
CA GLN A 111 18.70 -1.59 -3.03
C GLN A 111 17.24 -1.38 -3.43
N LYS A 112 17.00 -1.17 -4.74
CA LYS A 112 15.66 -1.05 -5.29
C LYS A 112 14.86 -2.32 -5.02
N VAL A 113 13.81 -2.20 -4.22
CA VAL A 113 12.90 -3.31 -3.92
C VAL A 113 11.80 -3.38 -4.98
N ASN A 114 11.53 -4.59 -5.47
CA ASN A 114 10.42 -4.90 -6.36
C ASN A 114 9.62 -6.10 -5.80
N ASP A 115 8.57 -6.49 -6.50
CA ASP A 115 7.67 -7.55 -6.05
C ASP A 115 8.41 -8.90 -5.91
N ASP A 116 9.33 -9.21 -6.83
CA ASP A 116 10.12 -10.44 -6.81
C ASP A 116 11.06 -10.51 -5.60
N ILE A 117 11.70 -9.39 -5.26
CA ILE A 117 12.57 -9.29 -4.08
C ILE A 117 11.77 -9.56 -2.80
N ILE A 118 10.55 -9.02 -2.69
CA ILE A 118 9.70 -9.25 -1.51
C ILE A 118 9.29 -10.74 -1.45
N VAL A 119 8.88 -11.34 -2.56
CA VAL A 119 8.48 -12.75 -2.61
C VAL A 119 9.65 -13.67 -2.24
N ASN A 120 10.85 -13.39 -2.77
CA ASN A 120 12.06 -14.14 -2.44
C ASN A 120 12.39 -14.02 -0.96
N TRP A 121 12.40 -12.79 -0.41
CA TRP A 121 12.66 -12.57 1.01
C TRP A 121 11.67 -13.31 1.91
N VAL A 122 10.37 -13.30 1.56
CA VAL A 122 9.34 -14.04 2.30
C VAL A 122 9.65 -15.55 2.31
N ASN A 123 9.95 -16.13 1.15
CA ASN A 123 10.20 -17.56 1.04
C ASN A 123 11.52 -17.98 1.71
N GLU A 124 12.56 -17.16 1.63
CA GLU A 124 13.81 -17.37 2.37
C GLU A 124 13.58 -17.33 3.87
N THR A 125 12.88 -16.32 4.38
CA THR A 125 12.56 -16.16 5.80
C THR A 125 11.74 -17.36 6.33
N LEU A 126 10.74 -17.81 5.57
CA LEU A 126 9.94 -18.99 5.93
C LEU A 126 10.79 -20.26 5.97
N LYS A 127 11.66 -20.45 4.97
CA LYS A 127 12.56 -21.60 4.87
C LYS A 127 13.57 -21.65 6.02
N GLU A 128 14.18 -20.52 6.36
CA GLU A 128 15.14 -20.41 7.48
C GLU A 128 14.47 -20.71 8.83
N ALA A 129 13.20 -20.35 9.00
CA ALA A 129 12.40 -20.68 10.18
C ALA A 129 11.83 -22.12 10.16
N GLY A 130 12.15 -22.93 9.15
CA GLY A 130 11.68 -24.31 9.03
C GLY A 130 10.16 -24.42 8.77
N LYS A 131 9.52 -23.37 8.28
CA LYS A 131 8.09 -23.38 7.92
C LYS A 131 7.89 -24.07 6.58
N SER A 132 6.77 -24.78 6.42
CA SER A 132 6.42 -25.50 5.19
C SER A 132 5.69 -24.63 4.16
N THR A 133 5.14 -23.50 4.58
CA THR A 133 4.43 -22.57 3.70
C THR A 133 5.41 -21.78 2.81
N SER A 134 4.91 -21.39 1.65
CA SER A 134 5.62 -20.55 0.67
C SER A 134 4.60 -19.88 -0.24
N ILE A 135 4.99 -18.81 -0.92
CA ILE A 135 4.16 -18.12 -1.92
C ILE A 135 4.90 -18.02 -3.26
N SER A 136 4.18 -18.26 -4.35
CA SER A 136 4.69 -18.09 -5.71
C SER A 136 4.55 -16.65 -6.21
N SER A 137 3.54 -15.93 -5.72
CA SER A 137 3.27 -14.53 -6.04
C SER A 137 2.27 -13.95 -5.03
N PHE A 138 1.98 -12.64 -5.11
CA PHE A 138 0.89 -12.03 -4.33
C PHE A 138 -0.53 -12.44 -4.78
N LYS A 139 -0.65 -13.31 -5.79
CA LYS A 139 -1.90 -13.92 -6.25
C LYS A 139 -2.03 -15.38 -5.83
N ASP A 140 -1.09 -15.89 -5.03
CA ASP A 140 -1.07 -17.31 -4.64
C ASP A 140 -2.32 -17.66 -3.80
N PRO A 141 -3.14 -18.64 -4.23
CA PRO A 141 -4.36 -19.02 -3.52
C PRO A 141 -4.13 -19.46 -2.07
N LYS A 142 -2.93 -19.92 -1.72
CA LYS A 142 -2.58 -20.29 -0.33
C LYS A 142 -2.74 -19.11 0.63
N ILE A 143 -2.62 -17.87 0.15
CA ILE A 143 -2.77 -16.65 0.93
C ILE A 143 -4.19 -16.49 1.47
N SER A 144 -5.21 -17.04 0.80
CA SER A 144 -6.61 -17.01 1.26
C SER A 144 -6.81 -17.67 2.63
N THR A 145 -5.93 -18.59 3.02
CA THR A 145 -5.95 -19.26 4.33
C THR A 145 -5.29 -18.45 5.43
N SER A 146 -4.57 -17.38 5.07
CA SER A 146 -3.66 -16.59 5.90
C SER A 146 -2.50 -17.37 6.55
N LEU A 147 -2.35 -18.68 6.29
CA LEU A 147 -1.27 -19.49 6.86
C LEU A 147 0.13 -18.99 6.49
N PRO A 148 0.44 -18.62 5.22
CA PRO A 148 1.75 -18.06 4.89
C PRO A 148 2.04 -16.74 5.62
N VAL A 149 1.00 -15.94 5.91
CA VAL A 149 1.14 -14.67 6.64
C VAL A 149 1.41 -14.94 8.12
N LEU A 150 0.69 -15.88 8.73
CA LEU A 150 0.87 -16.29 10.12
C LEU A 150 2.24 -16.92 10.36
N ASP A 151 2.65 -17.85 9.49
CA ASP A 151 3.97 -18.46 9.56
C ASP A 151 5.09 -17.44 9.40
N LEU A 152 4.92 -16.44 8.53
CA LEU A 152 5.89 -15.37 8.37
C LEU A 152 5.96 -14.47 9.60
N ILE A 153 4.83 -14.17 10.24
CA ILE A 153 4.80 -13.43 11.52
C ILE A 153 5.58 -14.18 12.60
N ASP A 154 5.34 -15.50 12.72
CA ASP A 154 6.06 -16.34 13.66
C ASP A 154 7.56 -16.45 13.31
N ALA A 155 7.92 -16.53 12.03
CA ALA A 155 9.31 -16.51 11.59
C ALA A 155 10.03 -15.19 11.95
N ILE A 156 9.35 -14.04 11.80
CA ILE A 156 9.90 -12.73 12.17
C ILE A 156 10.02 -12.59 13.70
N GLN A 157 9.03 -13.08 14.43
CA GLN A 157 8.97 -13.02 15.88
C GLN A 157 8.48 -14.37 16.44
N PRO A 158 9.41 -15.29 16.75
CA PRO A 158 9.07 -16.63 17.23
C PRO A 158 8.21 -16.60 18.49
N GLY A 159 7.20 -17.48 18.54
CA GLY A 159 6.26 -17.59 19.65
C GLY A 159 5.22 -16.46 19.70
N SER A 160 5.11 -15.66 18.65
CA SER A 160 4.05 -14.65 18.56
C SER A 160 2.70 -15.25 18.20
N ILE A 161 2.69 -16.37 17.47
CA ILE A 161 1.48 -17.04 17.00
C ILE A 161 1.12 -18.19 17.94
N ASN A 162 -0.13 -18.22 18.40
CA ASN A 162 -0.69 -19.39 19.07
C ASN A 162 -1.39 -20.26 18.02
N TYR A 163 -0.73 -21.36 17.63
CA TYR A 163 -1.23 -22.29 16.62
C TYR A 163 -2.44 -23.11 17.09
N ASP A 164 -2.68 -23.23 18.40
CA ASP A 164 -3.86 -23.94 18.94
C ASP A 164 -5.17 -23.22 18.60
N LEU A 165 -5.10 -21.92 18.30
CA LEU A 165 -6.24 -21.12 17.88
C LEU A 165 -6.49 -21.18 16.37
N LEU A 166 -5.60 -21.83 15.62
CA LEU A 166 -5.65 -21.86 14.16
C LEU A 166 -6.28 -23.16 13.67
N LYS A 167 -7.17 -23.02 12.70
CA LYS A 167 -7.54 -24.13 11.84
C LYS A 167 -6.64 -24.11 10.62
N THR A 168 -6.10 -25.27 10.27
CA THR A 168 -5.13 -25.44 9.16
C THR A 168 -5.68 -26.27 8.01
N GLU A 169 -6.68 -27.11 8.26
CA GLU A 169 -7.26 -28.05 7.29
C GLU A 169 -8.76 -27.81 7.10
N ASN A 170 -9.27 -28.17 5.91
CA ASN A 170 -10.70 -28.11 5.56
C ASN A 170 -11.38 -26.76 5.83
N LEU A 171 -10.66 -25.68 5.53
CA LEU A 171 -11.09 -24.32 5.87
C LEU A 171 -12.31 -23.87 5.07
N ASN A 172 -13.40 -23.60 5.78
CA ASN A 172 -14.52 -22.83 5.23
C ASN A 172 -14.20 -21.32 5.22
N ASP A 173 -15.08 -20.52 4.62
CA ASP A 173 -14.82 -19.08 4.46
C ASP A 173 -14.82 -18.31 5.78
N GLU A 174 -15.58 -18.75 6.78
CA GLU A 174 -15.56 -18.18 8.13
C GLU A 174 -14.21 -18.44 8.83
N GLU A 175 -13.66 -19.64 8.66
CA GLU A 175 -12.37 -20.03 9.24
C GLU A 175 -11.21 -19.29 8.57
N LYS A 176 -11.23 -19.13 7.24
CA LYS A 176 -10.27 -18.26 6.54
C LYS A 176 -10.34 -16.83 7.04
N LEU A 177 -11.55 -16.31 7.24
CA LEU A 177 -11.76 -14.95 7.75
C LEU A 177 -11.25 -14.81 9.19
N ASN A 178 -11.45 -15.81 10.05
CA ASN A 178 -10.93 -15.82 11.41
C ASN A 178 -9.40 -15.86 11.44
N ASN A 179 -8.78 -16.70 10.60
CA ASN A 179 -7.33 -16.72 10.42
C ASN A 179 -6.80 -15.37 9.93
N ALA A 180 -7.48 -14.72 8.97
CA ALA A 180 -7.09 -13.41 8.45
C ALA A 180 -7.21 -12.28 9.49
N LYS A 181 -8.30 -12.26 10.27
CA LYS A 181 -8.48 -11.33 11.41
C LYS A 181 -7.37 -11.49 12.43
N TYR A 182 -7.00 -12.74 12.73
CA TYR A 182 -5.92 -13.03 13.65
C TYR A 182 -4.56 -12.60 13.07
N ALA A 183 -4.27 -12.91 11.81
CA ALA A 183 -3.02 -12.52 11.14
C ALA A 183 -2.80 -11.00 11.15
N ILE A 184 -3.83 -10.21 10.82
CA ILE A 184 -3.74 -8.74 10.83
C ILE A 184 -3.52 -8.20 12.25
N SER A 185 -4.21 -8.77 13.23
CA SER A 185 -4.06 -8.38 14.63
C SER A 185 -2.64 -8.66 15.13
N MET A 186 -2.11 -9.83 14.77
CA MET A 186 -0.77 -10.25 15.14
C MET A 186 0.33 -9.46 14.43
N ALA A 187 0.16 -9.17 13.14
CA ALA A 187 1.06 -8.29 12.39
C ALA A 187 1.17 -6.90 13.05
N ARG A 188 0.03 -6.31 13.45
CA ARG A 188 0.01 -5.03 14.18
C ARG A 188 0.64 -5.16 15.57
N LYS A 189 0.38 -6.25 16.29
CA LYS A 189 0.98 -6.53 17.62
C LYS A 189 2.51 -6.57 17.57
N ILE A 190 3.10 -7.14 16.51
CA ILE A 190 4.56 -7.14 16.33
C ILE A 190 5.11 -5.81 15.80
N GLY A 191 4.24 -4.82 15.53
CA GLY A 191 4.61 -3.47 15.09
C GLY A 191 4.63 -3.26 13.57
N ALA A 192 4.13 -4.20 12.77
CA ALA A 192 3.97 -4.00 11.33
C ALA A 192 2.78 -3.06 11.05
N ARG A 193 2.98 -2.08 10.16
CA ARG A 193 2.01 -1.01 9.87
C ARG A 193 0.95 -1.45 8.84
N VAL A 194 0.30 -2.58 9.10
CA VAL A 194 -0.67 -3.19 8.18
C VAL A 194 -2.02 -2.48 8.24
N TYR A 195 -2.50 -2.05 7.07
CA TYR A 195 -3.80 -1.39 6.86
C TYR A 195 -4.77 -2.21 6.00
N ALA A 196 -4.39 -3.42 5.58
CA ALA A 196 -5.30 -4.34 4.89
C ALA A 196 -6.43 -4.80 5.81
N LEU A 197 -7.55 -5.17 5.18
CA LEU A 197 -8.68 -5.81 5.84
C LEU A 197 -8.55 -7.35 5.76
N PRO A 198 -9.18 -8.10 6.67
CA PRO A 198 -9.18 -9.57 6.61
C PRO A 198 -9.67 -10.09 5.26
N GLU A 199 -10.70 -9.47 4.70
CA GLU A 199 -11.31 -9.82 3.42
C GLU A 199 -10.30 -9.69 2.27
N ASP A 200 -9.37 -8.73 2.33
CA ASP A 200 -8.32 -8.57 1.31
C ASP A 200 -7.37 -9.78 1.24
N LEU A 201 -7.17 -10.48 2.36
CA LEU A 201 -6.37 -11.71 2.38
C LEU A 201 -7.18 -12.90 1.86
N VAL A 202 -8.43 -13.05 2.33
CA VAL A 202 -9.32 -14.15 1.94
C VAL A 202 -9.60 -14.14 0.44
N GLU A 203 -9.86 -12.96 -0.13
CA GLU A 203 -10.09 -12.76 -1.57
C GLU A 203 -8.78 -12.71 -2.39
N VAL A 204 -7.63 -12.72 -1.73
CA VAL A 204 -6.30 -12.60 -2.35
C VAL A 204 -6.21 -11.35 -3.23
N ASN A 205 -6.57 -10.18 -2.68
CA ASN A 205 -6.45 -8.90 -3.34
C ASN A 205 -4.96 -8.56 -3.54
N PRO A 206 -4.40 -8.66 -4.76
CA PRO A 206 -2.94 -8.70 -4.93
C PRO A 206 -2.25 -7.42 -4.47
N LYS A 207 -2.96 -6.29 -4.59
CA LYS A 207 -2.49 -4.97 -4.15
C LYS A 207 -2.34 -4.94 -2.64
N MET A 208 -3.38 -5.34 -1.92
CA MET A 208 -3.38 -5.30 -0.46
C MET A 208 -2.46 -6.38 0.12
N VAL A 209 -2.45 -7.58 -0.45
CA VAL A 209 -1.54 -8.68 -0.10
C VAL A 209 -0.07 -8.25 -0.21
N MET A 210 0.33 -7.62 -1.33
CA MET A 210 1.69 -7.09 -1.49
C MET A 210 2.08 -6.16 -0.35
N THR A 211 1.17 -5.29 0.08
CA THR A 211 1.45 -4.33 1.15
C THR A 211 1.56 -4.96 2.53
N VAL A 212 0.84 -6.07 2.78
CA VAL A 212 0.97 -6.87 4.01
C VAL A 212 2.37 -7.44 4.10
N PHE A 213 2.83 -8.14 3.06
CA PHE A 213 4.17 -8.73 3.03
C PHE A 213 5.27 -7.66 3.08
N ALA A 214 5.11 -6.55 2.36
CA ALA A 214 6.03 -5.43 2.43
C ALA A 214 6.14 -4.84 3.85
N CYS A 215 5.01 -4.67 4.55
CA CYS A 215 5.01 -4.18 5.92
C CYS A 215 5.67 -5.17 6.90
N LEU A 216 5.50 -6.48 6.69
CA LEU A 216 6.16 -7.52 7.46
C LEU A 216 7.67 -7.56 7.19
N MET A 217 8.09 -7.45 5.94
CA MET A 217 9.50 -7.30 5.55
C MET A 217 10.15 -6.10 6.24
N GLY A 218 9.49 -4.93 6.19
CA GLY A 218 9.97 -3.73 6.88
C GLY A 218 10.07 -3.90 8.40
N ARG A 219 9.32 -4.82 9.01
CA ARG A 219 9.45 -5.17 10.44
C ARG A 219 10.55 -6.18 10.70
N GLY A 220 10.69 -7.20 9.84
CA GLY A 220 11.68 -8.26 9.94
C GLY A 220 13.10 -7.74 9.75
N MET A 221 13.35 -6.93 8.72
CA MET A 221 14.68 -6.40 8.43
C MET A 221 15.20 -5.41 9.47
N LYS A 222 14.32 -4.72 10.21
CA LYS A 222 14.71 -3.81 11.30
C LYS A 222 15.25 -4.51 12.56
N ARG A 223 15.21 -5.85 12.62
CA ARG A 223 15.77 -6.62 13.74
C ARG A 223 17.27 -6.88 13.60
N VAL A 224 17.88 -6.52 12.48
CA VAL A 224 19.34 -6.54 12.29
C VAL A 224 19.94 -5.20 12.69
#